data_AF-A0A800N6N8-F1
#
_entry.id   AF-A0A800N6N8-F1
#
_cell.length_a   1.000
_cell.length_b   1.000
_cell.length_c   1.000
_cell.angle_alpha   90.00
_cell.angle_beta   90.00
_cell.angle_gamma   90.00
#
_symmetry.space_group_name_H-M   'P 1'
#
loop_
_entity.id
_entity.type
_entity.pdbx_description
1 polymer ?
#
loop_
_entity_poly.entity_id
_entity_poly.type
_entity_poly.pdbx_seq_one_letter_code
_entity_poly.pdbx_strand_id
1 'polypeptide(L)'
;MMGCVARVCAGVLFGKGDWMMRKFVLGLVVVITPILILGAFSAPSNATPLVDDFSFDTSANYVGSDSYGCCGSFSIDTSGAGSLLIDPGLSNTYSVMHSNSDLGVGEQFRIDVGRADLAGNAMFSMVSTHPALPDGTSEFGFRFRRHSNNEGLFIETISNGSDIVGPSFPDPDPSASLTLWIDRITATQFGFYYSEIGSGSRTFVGNSSLLPSEVTSSFHVGAQTWRFLTDSPPAYAFDNLQIVPEPSTALLLGVGLVGMATARRRAP
;
A
#
# COMPACT_ATOMS: atom_id res chain seq x y z
N MET A 1 1.01 41.34 15.03
CA MET A 1 2.24 40.83 15.68
C MET A 1 3.31 40.71 14.61
N MET A 2 4.43 41.39 14.83
CA MET A 2 5.58 41.52 13.93
C MET A 2 6.43 40.25 13.88
N GLY A 3 7.11 40.01 12.74
CA GLY A 3 8.21 39.05 12.62
C GLY A 3 8.42 38.58 11.18
N CYS A 4 8.98 39.43 10.32
CA CYS A 4 10.39 39.39 9.87
C CYS A 4 10.55 38.65 8.52
N VAL A 5 10.61 39.43 7.43
CA VAL A 5 10.90 38.98 6.05
C VAL A 5 12.34 39.35 5.74
N ALA A 6 13.21 38.37 5.51
CA ALA A 6 14.58 38.62 5.06
C ALA A 6 14.58 38.95 3.56
N ARG A 7 14.85 40.22 3.23
CA ARG A 7 15.17 40.66 1.86
C ARG A 7 16.66 40.37 1.58
N VAL A 8 16.93 39.59 0.54
CA VAL A 8 18.26 39.50 -0.06
C VAL A 8 18.36 40.59 -1.14
N CYS A 9 19.15 41.63 -0.88
CA CYS A 9 19.51 42.64 -1.88
C CYS A 9 20.69 42.12 -2.70
N ALA A 10 20.46 41.77 -3.97
CA ALA A 10 21.52 41.57 -4.96
C ALA A 10 21.89 42.93 -5.56
N GLY A 11 23.02 43.50 -5.13
CA GLY A 11 23.61 44.69 -5.75
C GLY A 11 24.62 44.30 -6.82
N VAL A 12 24.31 44.55 -8.08
CA VAL A 12 25.27 44.50 -9.20
C VAL A 12 25.82 45.91 -9.39
N LEU A 13 27.14 46.08 -9.23
CA LEU A 13 27.86 47.31 -9.58
C LEU A 13 28.98 46.95 -10.56
N PHE A 14 28.83 47.39 -11.81
CA PHE A 14 29.92 47.43 -12.80
C PHE A 14 30.70 48.74 -12.63
N GLY A 15 32.02 48.63 -12.44
CA GLY A 15 32.94 49.77 -12.44
C GLY A 15 34.31 49.34 -12.99
N LYS A 16 34.75 49.98 -14.07
CA LYS A 16 36.06 49.85 -14.72
C LYS A 16 37.16 50.49 -13.85
N GLY A 17 38.34 49.89 -13.75
CA GLY A 17 39.54 50.57 -13.21
C GLY A 17 40.59 49.66 -12.57
N ASP A 18 41.30 48.89 -13.38
CA ASP A 18 42.76 48.77 -13.48
C ASP A 18 43.70 49.03 -12.25
N TRP A 19 44.57 48.03 -11.99
CA TRP A 19 45.88 47.99 -11.30
C TRP A 19 46.03 47.78 -9.77
N MET A 20 46.85 46.76 -9.48
CA MET A 20 47.70 46.47 -8.30
C MET A 20 47.15 45.60 -7.14
N MET A 21 47.64 44.35 -7.15
CA MET A 21 48.06 43.50 -6.04
C MET A 21 47.55 43.82 -4.62
N ARG A 22 46.71 42.92 -4.10
CA ARG A 22 46.85 42.34 -2.75
C ARG A 22 46.02 41.06 -2.62
N LYS A 23 46.67 40.00 -2.13
CA LYS A 23 46.08 38.72 -1.77
C LYS A 23 44.91 38.91 -0.81
N PHE A 24 43.72 38.46 -1.18
CA PHE A 24 42.67 38.06 -0.25
C PHE A 24 41.98 36.82 -0.83
N VAL A 25 42.49 35.65 -0.47
CA VAL A 25 41.75 34.40 -0.62
C VAL A 25 40.70 34.42 0.51
N LEU A 26 39.50 34.92 0.22
CA LEU A 26 38.35 34.62 1.07
C LEU A 26 37.99 33.16 0.84
N GLY A 27 38.49 32.30 1.73
CA GLY A 27 37.97 30.94 1.87
C GLY A 27 36.52 31.01 2.32
N LEU A 28 35.59 30.91 1.37
CA LEU A 28 34.19 30.64 1.67
C LEU A 28 34.12 29.19 2.18
N VAL A 29 34.22 29.03 3.49
CA VAL A 29 33.85 27.78 4.16
C VAL A 29 32.34 27.72 4.15
N VAL A 30 31.78 27.11 3.11
CA VAL A 30 30.37 26.70 3.11
C VAL A 30 30.26 25.58 4.13
N VAL A 31 29.86 25.94 5.36
CA VAL A 31 29.40 24.96 6.34
C VAL A 31 28.06 24.44 5.82
N ILE A 32 28.11 23.37 5.02
CA ILE A 32 26.93 22.56 4.74
C ILE A 32 26.63 21.86 6.05
N THR A 33 25.75 22.44 6.86
CA THR A 33 25.13 21.70 7.96
C THR A 33 24.30 20.60 7.28
N PRO A 34 24.62 19.31 7.44
CA PRO A 34 23.69 18.29 7.01
C PRO A 34 22.45 18.47 7.88
N ILE A 35 21.39 19.02 7.28
CA ILE A 35 20.05 18.88 7.84
C ILE A 35 19.77 17.39 7.72
N LEU A 36 20.06 16.65 8.79
CA LEU A 36 19.57 15.30 8.98
C LEU A 36 18.06 15.44 9.03
N ILE A 37 17.39 15.22 7.90
CA ILE A 37 15.95 14.99 7.89
C ILE A 37 15.78 13.63 8.55
N LEU A 38 15.74 13.64 9.88
CA LEU A 38 15.17 12.54 10.66
C LEU A 38 13.68 12.54 10.31
N GLY A 39 13.35 11.89 9.19
CA GLY A 39 12.01 11.38 8.99
C GLY A 39 11.71 10.57 10.24
N ALA A 40 10.66 10.95 10.96
CA ALA A 40 10.22 10.21 12.13
C ALA A 40 9.88 8.79 11.64
N PHE A 41 10.80 7.85 11.83
CA PHE A 41 10.51 6.45 11.69
C PHE A 41 9.51 6.13 12.80
N SER A 42 8.24 5.88 12.44
CA SER A 42 7.31 5.33 13.41
C SER A 42 7.87 3.98 13.85
N ALA A 43 8.02 3.79 15.15
CA ALA A 43 8.29 2.45 15.68
C ALA A 43 7.21 1.50 15.14
N PRO A 44 7.55 0.24 14.78
CA PRO A 44 6.57 -0.73 14.36
C PRO A 44 5.47 -0.79 15.43
N SER A 45 4.21 -0.77 14.99
CA SER A 45 3.09 -0.89 15.90
C SER A 45 3.24 -2.23 16.64
N ASN A 46 2.94 -2.27 17.94
CA ASN A 46 2.88 -3.53 18.70
C ASN A 46 1.63 -4.36 18.33
N ALA A 47 1.01 -4.12 17.16
CA ALA A 47 -0.07 -4.95 16.68
C ALA A 47 0.45 -6.37 16.46
N THR A 48 -0.31 -7.35 16.95
CA THR A 48 0.00 -8.75 16.67
C THR A 48 -0.16 -8.94 15.16
N PRO A 49 0.86 -9.47 14.45
CA PRO A 49 0.72 -9.74 13.02
C PRO A 49 -0.55 -10.56 12.77
N LEU A 50 -1.36 -10.13 11.80
CA LEU A 50 -2.47 -10.95 11.32
C LEU A 50 -1.89 -11.98 10.36
N VAL A 51 -2.16 -13.25 10.63
CA VAL A 51 -1.88 -14.34 9.70
C VAL A 51 -3.09 -15.25 9.71
N ASP A 52 -3.81 -15.28 8.59
CA ASP A 52 -4.92 -16.18 8.36
C ASP A 52 -4.69 -16.92 7.04
N ASP A 53 -4.27 -18.17 7.15
CA ASP A 53 -4.11 -19.11 6.04
C ASP A 53 -5.37 -19.95 5.83
N PHE A 54 -6.47 -19.64 6.54
CA PHE A 54 -7.76 -20.30 6.44
C PHE A 54 -7.72 -21.82 6.69
N SER A 55 -6.67 -22.30 7.37
CA SER A 55 -6.55 -23.71 7.78
C SER A 55 -7.58 -24.10 8.86
N PHE A 56 -8.23 -23.11 9.47
CA PHE A 56 -9.34 -23.25 10.41
C PHE A 56 -10.48 -22.30 10.04
N ASP A 57 -11.69 -22.59 10.51
CA ASP A 57 -12.84 -21.69 10.30
C ASP A 57 -12.67 -20.42 11.15
N THR A 58 -12.24 -19.35 10.49
CA THR A 58 -12.06 -18.01 11.05
C THR A 58 -13.19 -17.06 10.65
N SER A 59 -14.31 -17.57 10.12
CA SER A 59 -15.41 -16.75 9.57
C SER A 59 -15.97 -15.71 10.55
N ALA A 60 -15.94 -16.00 11.86
CA ALA A 60 -16.36 -15.06 12.91
C ALA A 60 -15.50 -13.79 13.02
N ASN A 61 -14.29 -13.79 12.44
CA ASN A 61 -13.39 -12.63 12.42
C ASN A 61 -13.68 -11.67 11.26
N TYR A 62 -14.64 -11.99 10.41
CA TYR A 62 -14.95 -11.22 9.21
C TYR A 62 -16.40 -10.74 9.18
N VAL A 63 -16.61 -9.58 8.55
CA VAL A 63 -17.92 -9.03 8.24
C VAL A 63 -18.10 -8.98 6.73
N GLY A 64 -19.22 -9.53 6.26
CA GLY A 64 -19.63 -9.49 4.86
C GLY A 64 -20.61 -8.35 4.57
N SER A 65 -20.56 -7.77 3.37
CA SER A 65 -21.50 -6.72 2.93
C SER A 65 -21.70 -6.69 1.42
N ASP A 66 -22.95 -6.52 0.99
CA ASP A 66 -23.34 -6.25 -0.40
C ASP A 66 -23.16 -4.75 -0.75
N SER A 67 -22.84 -4.43 -2.01
CA SER A 67 -22.71 -3.03 -2.47
C SER A 67 -23.79 -2.57 -3.46
N TYR A 68 -24.04 -3.35 -4.52
CA TYR A 68 -24.91 -2.93 -5.64
C TYR A 68 -26.14 -3.82 -5.85
N GLY A 69 -26.05 -5.07 -5.39
CA GLY A 69 -27.09 -6.08 -5.48
C GLY A 69 -27.36 -6.68 -4.11
N CYS A 70 -27.60 -8.00 -4.09
CA CYS A 70 -27.87 -8.74 -2.88
C CYS A 70 -27.21 -10.10 -2.93
N CYS A 71 -27.41 -10.82 -1.83
CA CYS A 71 -27.36 -12.27 -1.82
C CYS A 71 -25.93 -12.79 -1.98
N GLY A 72 -24.94 -11.89 -1.80
CA GLY A 72 -23.57 -12.29 -1.63
C GLY A 72 -23.38 -13.02 -0.30
N SER A 73 -22.37 -13.87 -0.27
CA SER A 73 -22.03 -14.68 0.88
C SER A 73 -20.54 -14.99 0.88
N PHE A 74 -20.05 -15.42 2.03
CA PHE A 74 -18.70 -15.94 2.16
C PHE A 74 -18.67 -17.14 3.10
N SER A 75 -17.64 -17.94 2.95
CA SER A 75 -17.35 -19.07 3.82
C SER A 75 -15.84 -19.31 3.89
N ILE A 76 -15.38 -19.90 4.97
CA ILE A 76 -14.02 -20.45 5.04
C ILE A 76 -14.08 -21.92 4.65
N ASP A 77 -13.45 -22.27 3.53
CA ASP A 77 -13.24 -23.65 3.13
C ASP A 77 -11.96 -24.16 3.77
N THR A 78 -12.10 -24.93 4.85
CA THR A 78 -10.98 -25.55 5.57
C THR A 78 -10.54 -26.87 4.94
N SER A 79 -11.09 -27.25 3.79
CA SER A 79 -10.66 -28.44 3.07
C SER A 79 -9.39 -28.15 2.26
N GLY A 80 -8.46 -29.11 2.21
CA GLY A 80 -7.20 -28.93 1.49
C GLY A 80 -6.28 -27.89 2.14
N ALA A 81 -5.96 -26.82 1.41
CA ALA A 81 -4.99 -25.80 1.83
C ALA A 81 -5.60 -24.67 2.68
N GLY A 82 -6.93 -24.58 2.79
CA GLY A 82 -7.60 -23.43 3.38
C GLY A 82 -7.90 -22.35 2.34
N SER A 83 -9.10 -21.76 2.36
CA SER A 83 -9.39 -20.55 1.59
C SER A 83 -10.59 -19.78 2.12
N LEU A 84 -10.57 -18.47 1.94
CA LEU A 84 -11.76 -17.62 1.99
C LEU A 84 -12.46 -17.68 0.62
N LEU A 85 -13.67 -18.21 0.61
CA LEU A 85 -14.53 -18.26 -0.57
C LEU A 85 -15.54 -17.12 -0.52
N ILE A 86 -15.60 -16.31 -1.57
CA ILE A 86 -16.56 -15.22 -1.71
C ILE A 86 -17.44 -15.46 -2.94
N ASP A 87 -18.74 -15.65 -2.73
CA ASP A 87 -19.75 -15.58 -3.79
C ASP A 87 -20.40 -14.21 -3.74
N PRO A 88 -20.16 -13.32 -4.72
CA PRO A 88 -20.79 -12.01 -4.68
C PRO A 88 -22.28 -12.06 -4.99
N GLY A 89 -22.84 -13.15 -5.52
CA GLY A 89 -24.16 -13.15 -6.13
C GLY A 89 -24.14 -12.46 -7.50
N LEU A 90 -25.21 -12.66 -8.28
CA LEU A 90 -25.30 -12.12 -9.63
C LEU A 90 -25.45 -10.59 -9.63
N SER A 91 -24.67 -9.91 -10.49
CA SER A 91 -24.70 -8.45 -10.66
C SER A 91 -24.46 -7.68 -9.38
N ASN A 92 -23.60 -8.21 -8.52
CA ASN A 92 -23.32 -7.65 -7.22
C ASN A 92 -21.81 -7.63 -6.97
N THR A 93 -21.47 -6.79 -6.00
CA THR A 93 -20.16 -6.70 -5.40
C THR A 93 -20.33 -7.08 -3.93
N TYR A 94 -19.51 -8.01 -3.46
CA TYR A 94 -19.52 -8.44 -2.07
C TYR A 94 -18.15 -8.31 -1.45
N SER A 95 -18.11 -7.71 -0.28
CA SER A 95 -16.90 -7.38 0.46
C SER A 95 -16.85 -8.16 1.76
N VAL A 96 -15.68 -8.68 2.08
CA VAL A 96 -15.39 -9.39 3.33
C VAL A 96 -14.21 -8.68 3.99
N MET A 97 -14.49 -8.01 5.11
CA MET A 97 -13.52 -7.21 5.86
C MET A 97 -13.23 -7.87 7.20
N HIS A 98 -11.96 -7.89 7.60
CA HIS A 98 -11.60 -8.41 8.91
C HIS A 98 -11.98 -7.38 10.01
N SER A 99 -12.74 -7.83 10.99
CA SER A 99 -13.43 -6.97 11.98
C SER A 99 -12.46 -6.19 12.89
N ASN A 100 -11.34 -6.81 13.24
CA ASN A 100 -10.47 -6.35 14.33
C ASN A 100 -9.00 -6.16 13.92
N SER A 101 -8.70 -6.14 12.62
CA SER A 101 -7.32 -6.01 12.15
C SER A 101 -7.04 -4.59 11.70
N ASP A 102 -5.88 -4.10 12.06
CA ASP A 102 -5.44 -2.76 11.76
C ASP A 102 -4.12 -2.81 10.98
N LEU A 103 -4.13 -2.32 9.75
CA LEU A 103 -2.92 -2.05 8.97
C LEU A 103 -2.32 -0.72 9.44
N GLY A 104 -1.26 -0.82 10.22
CA GLY A 104 -0.47 0.29 10.74
C GLY A 104 0.51 0.89 9.72
N VAL A 105 1.08 2.06 10.05
CA VAL A 105 2.14 2.65 9.23
C VAL A 105 3.41 1.80 9.33
N GLY A 106 4.04 1.52 8.18
CA GLY A 106 5.20 0.64 8.08
C GLY A 106 4.84 -0.86 8.01
N GLU A 107 3.56 -1.19 7.90
CA GLU A 107 3.09 -2.56 7.73
C GLU A 107 2.62 -2.80 6.29
N GLN A 108 2.58 -4.07 5.92
CA GLN A 108 2.14 -4.54 4.62
C GLN A 108 0.98 -5.53 4.81
N PHE A 109 -0.08 -5.30 4.05
CA PHE A 109 -1.18 -6.24 3.86
C PHE A 109 -0.92 -7.04 2.58
N ARG A 110 -1.10 -8.36 2.66
CA ARG A 110 -1.07 -9.24 1.49
C ARG A 110 -2.21 -10.24 1.49
N ILE A 111 -2.59 -10.67 0.30
CA ILE A 111 -3.55 -11.74 0.09
C ILE A 111 -3.28 -12.41 -1.25
N ASP A 112 -3.42 -13.72 -1.30
CA ASP A 112 -3.35 -14.49 -2.54
C ASP A 112 -4.73 -14.46 -3.21
N VAL A 113 -4.75 -14.10 -4.49
CA VAL A 113 -5.96 -14.04 -5.33
C VAL A 113 -5.87 -15.09 -6.43
N GLY A 114 -6.99 -15.74 -6.68
CA GLY A 114 -7.14 -16.68 -7.78
C GLY A 114 -6.94 -16.05 -9.16
N ARG A 115 -7.04 -16.90 -10.19
CA ARG A 115 -6.92 -16.54 -11.61
C ARG A 115 -7.92 -15.46 -11.97
N ALA A 116 -7.56 -14.64 -12.95
CA ALA A 116 -8.42 -13.58 -13.45
C ALA A 116 -9.24 -14.02 -14.66
N ASP A 117 -9.27 -15.25 -15.15
CA ASP A 117 -9.93 -15.64 -16.42
C ASP A 117 -11.47 -15.65 -16.42
N LEU A 118 -12.09 -14.78 -15.63
CA LEU A 118 -13.48 -14.86 -15.20
C LEU A 118 -14.35 -13.79 -15.89
N ALA A 119 -14.61 -13.91 -17.20
CA ALA A 119 -15.72 -13.30 -17.95
C ALA A 119 -16.37 -11.96 -17.47
N GLY A 120 -15.57 -10.93 -17.15
CA GLY A 120 -16.04 -9.61 -16.69
C GLY A 120 -16.15 -9.45 -15.18
N ASN A 121 -15.52 -10.33 -14.41
CA ASN A 121 -15.50 -10.32 -12.96
C ASN A 121 -14.17 -9.78 -12.44
N ALA A 122 -14.18 -9.33 -11.20
CA ALA A 122 -13.00 -8.77 -10.55
C ALA A 122 -12.81 -9.34 -9.15
N MET A 123 -11.55 -9.48 -8.77
CA MET A 123 -11.12 -9.75 -7.40
C MET A 123 -10.33 -8.55 -6.90
N PHE A 124 -10.51 -8.20 -5.63
CA PHE A 124 -9.90 -7.02 -5.05
C PHE A 124 -9.27 -7.35 -3.71
N SER A 125 -8.05 -6.87 -3.51
CA SER A 125 -7.47 -6.65 -2.18
C SER A 125 -7.91 -5.27 -1.69
N MET A 126 -8.41 -5.16 -0.45
CA MET A 126 -9.05 -3.94 0.03
C MET A 126 -8.46 -3.47 1.36
N VAL A 127 -8.37 -2.15 1.49
CA VAL A 127 -8.15 -1.46 2.77
C VAL A 127 -9.19 -0.36 2.95
N SER A 128 -9.70 -0.21 4.18
CA SER A 128 -10.77 0.75 4.50
C SER A 128 -10.58 1.35 5.89
N THR A 129 -11.03 2.58 6.12
CA THR A 129 -11.02 3.23 7.43
C THR A 129 -12.07 2.66 8.39
N HIS A 130 -12.91 1.73 7.94
CA HIS A 130 -13.94 1.04 8.71
C HIS A 130 -13.96 -0.45 8.33
N PRO A 131 -14.46 -1.39 9.17
CA PRO A 131 -14.66 -2.79 8.79
C PRO A 131 -15.86 -2.98 7.84
N ALA A 132 -15.90 -2.17 6.78
CA ALA A 132 -16.92 -2.14 5.73
C ALA A 132 -16.29 -1.67 4.42
N LEU A 133 -17.02 -1.85 3.32
CA LEU A 133 -16.68 -1.28 2.03
C LEU A 133 -16.41 0.24 2.14
N PRO A 134 -15.31 0.76 1.58
CA PRO A 134 -15.15 2.21 1.47
C PRO A 134 -16.14 2.78 0.44
N ASP A 135 -16.86 3.83 0.83
CA ASP A 135 -17.89 4.49 0.04
C ASP A 135 -17.49 5.91 -0.42
N GLY A 136 -16.40 6.43 0.14
CA GLY A 136 -15.84 7.74 -0.13
C GLY A 136 -16.52 8.88 0.61
N THR A 137 -17.61 8.65 1.34
CA THR A 137 -18.34 9.70 2.06
C THR A 137 -18.05 9.69 3.57
N SER A 138 -18.04 8.51 4.16
CA SER A 138 -17.69 8.26 5.57
C SER A 138 -16.62 7.18 5.73
N GLU A 139 -16.50 6.30 4.75
CA GLU A 139 -15.54 5.21 4.72
C GLU A 139 -14.59 5.41 3.54
N PHE A 140 -13.31 5.61 3.83
CA PHE A 140 -12.28 5.90 2.84
C PHE A 140 -11.33 4.74 2.70
N GLY A 141 -10.68 4.60 1.54
CA GLY A 141 -9.79 3.45 1.36
C GLY A 141 -9.33 3.25 -0.05
N PHE A 142 -8.87 2.03 -0.30
CA PHE A 142 -8.37 1.60 -1.60
C PHE A 142 -8.89 0.22 -1.94
N ARG A 143 -9.11 0.00 -3.22
CA ARG A 143 -9.31 -1.33 -3.79
C ARG A 143 -8.21 -1.57 -4.82
N PHE A 144 -7.45 -2.64 -4.63
CA PHE A 144 -6.45 -3.09 -5.57
C PHE A 144 -7.03 -4.25 -6.37
N ARG A 145 -7.48 -3.93 -7.58
CA ARG A 145 -8.28 -4.77 -8.45
C ARG A 145 -7.40 -5.60 -9.37
N ARG A 146 -7.78 -6.88 -9.53
CA ARG A 146 -7.37 -7.76 -10.61
C ARG A 146 -8.59 -8.07 -11.47
N HIS A 147 -8.53 -7.75 -12.77
CA HIS A 147 -9.67 -7.84 -13.68
C HIS A 147 -9.45 -8.81 -14.86
N SER A 148 -10.54 -9.46 -15.28
CA SER A 148 -10.48 -10.60 -16.21
C SER A 148 -10.32 -10.32 -17.69
N ASN A 149 -10.70 -9.12 -18.13
CA ASN A 149 -10.92 -8.87 -19.56
C ASN A 149 -9.71 -8.18 -20.22
N ASN A 150 -8.48 -8.67 -19.96
CA ASN A 150 -7.22 -8.02 -20.39
C ASN A 150 -7.04 -6.59 -19.87
N GLU A 151 -7.77 -6.22 -18.83
CA GLU A 151 -7.72 -4.90 -18.23
C GLU A 151 -6.69 -4.81 -17.11
N GLY A 152 -6.11 -5.94 -16.66
CA GLY A 152 -4.93 -5.93 -15.81
C GLY A 152 -5.23 -5.58 -14.35
N LEU A 153 -4.27 -4.91 -13.71
CA LEU A 153 -4.28 -4.49 -12.32
C LEU A 153 -4.62 -3.01 -12.22
N PHE A 154 -5.50 -2.63 -11.29
CA PHE A 154 -5.89 -1.22 -11.06
C PHE A 154 -5.87 -0.87 -9.58
N ILE A 155 -5.49 0.38 -9.31
CA ILE A 155 -5.64 0.97 -7.99
C ILE A 155 -6.85 1.89 -8.04
N GLU A 156 -7.88 1.58 -7.26
CA GLU A 156 -9.06 2.43 -7.08
C GLU A 156 -8.93 3.14 -5.74
N THR A 157 -8.98 4.47 -5.77
CA THR A 157 -8.88 5.32 -4.57
C THR A 157 -10.25 5.87 -4.23
N ILE A 158 -10.72 5.53 -3.03
CA ILE A 158 -12.05 5.89 -2.56
C ILE A 158 -11.90 7.01 -1.53
N SER A 159 -12.14 8.24 -1.98
CA SER A 159 -11.81 9.47 -1.25
C SER A 159 -12.76 10.59 -1.64
N ASN A 160 -13.15 11.43 -0.68
CA ASN A 160 -13.90 12.67 -0.89
C ASN A 160 -15.10 12.56 -1.86
N GLY A 161 -15.96 11.59 -1.61
CA GLY A 161 -17.18 11.28 -2.36
C GLY A 161 -16.94 10.70 -3.75
N SER A 162 -15.72 10.26 -4.05
CA SER A 162 -15.29 9.83 -5.38
C SER A 162 -14.61 8.47 -5.36
N ASP A 163 -14.81 7.74 -6.46
CA ASP A 163 -14.08 6.53 -6.82
C ASP A 163 -13.14 6.86 -7.98
N ILE A 164 -11.85 6.99 -7.68
CA ILE A 164 -10.83 7.39 -8.65
C ILE A 164 -10.07 6.13 -9.10
N VAL A 165 -10.39 5.67 -10.30
CA VAL A 165 -9.71 4.53 -10.94
C VAL A 165 -8.40 5.00 -11.56
N GLY A 166 -7.29 4.43 -11.09
CA GLY A 166 -5.95 4.66 -11.63
C GLY A 166 -5.74 4.04 -13.01
N PRO A 167 -4.55 4.21 -13.61
CA PRO A 167 -4.20 3.56 -14.87
C PRO A 167 -4.18 2.04 -14.71
N SER A 168 -4.47 1.35 -15.82
CA SER A 168 -4.29 -0.10 -15.94
C SER A 168 -2.81 -0.46 -15.99
N PHE A 169 -2.44 -1.49 -15.25
CA PHE A 169 -1.14 -2.14 -15.34
C PHE A 169 -1.30 -3.57 -15.88
N PRO A 170 -0.44 -4.05 -16.79
CA PRO A 170 -0.57 -5.41 -17.31
C PRO A 170 -0.54 -6.47 -16.20
N ASP A 171 -1.52 -7.37 -16.20
CA ASP A 171 -1.43 -8.63 -15.44
C ASP A 171 -0.45 -9.55 -16.19
N PRO A 172 0.66 -9.98 -15.56
CA PRO A 172 1.68 -10.78 -16.23
C PRO A 172 1.18 -12.17 -16.65
N ASP A 173 0.22 -12.74 -15.91
CA ASP A 173 -0.36 -14.04 -16.19
C ASP A 173 -1.78 -14.12 -15.61
N PRO A 174 -2.80 -13.69 -16.38
CA PRO A 174 -4.20 -13.77 -15.98
C PRO A 174 -4.68 -15.19 -15.66
N SER A 175 -3.96 -16.22 -16.12
CA SER A 175 -4.29 -17.64 -15.93
C SER A 175 -3.66 -18.25 -14.68
N ALA A 176 -2.78 -17.52 -13.98
CA ALA A 176 -2.18 -17.94 -12.72
C ALA A 176 -2.74 -17.15 -11.54
N SER A 177 -2.55 -17.66 -10.32
CA SER A 177 -2.83 -16.91 -9.09
C SER A 177 -1.70 -15.92 -8.79
N LEU A 178 -2.01 -14.82 -8.11
CA LEU A 178 -1.05 -13.79 -7.71
C LEU A 178 -1.18 -13.49 -6.22
N THR A 179 -0.11 -13.04 -5.59
CA THR A 179 -0.19 -12.31 -4.31
C THR A 179 -0.34 -10.82 -4.61
N LEU A 180 -1.36 -10.19 -4.05
CA LEU A 180 -1.52 -8.73 -4.08
C LEU A 180 -1.04 -8.14 -2.76
N TRP A 181 -0.34 -7.01 -2.82
CA TRP A 181 0.24 -6.33 -1.66
C TRP A 181 -0.18 -4.87 -1.60
N ILE A 182 -0.50 -4.41 -0.39
CA ILE A 182 -0.75 -3.01 -0.07
C ILE A 182 0.14 -2.63 1.11
N ASP A 183 1.11 -1.76 0.87
CA ASP A 183 2.04 -1.26 1.89
C ASP A 183 1.55 0.10 2.37
N ARG A 184 1.39 0.28 3.69
CA ARG A 184 1.08 1.58 4.27
C ARG A 184 2.37 2.31 4.60
N ILE A 185 2.87 3.08 3.63
CA ILE A 185 4.18 3.76 3.69
C ILE A 185 4.17 4.90 4.71
N THR A 186 3.13 5.71 4.71
CA THR A 186 2.92 6.79 5.68
C THR A 186 1.48 6.77 6.20
N ALA A 187 1.10 7.73 7.04
CA ALA A 187 -0.28 7.84 7.49
C ALA A 187 -1.29 7.91 6.33
N THR A 188 -0.92 8.59 5.23
CA THR A 188 -1.81 8.86 4.09
C THR A 188 -1.37 8.19 2.79
N GLN A 189 -0.13 7.69 2.68
CA GLN A 189 0.44 7.17 1.43
C GLN A 189 0.56 5.64 1.44
N PHE A 190 0.16 5.02 0.33
CA PHE A 190 0.13 3.58 0.13
C PHE A 190 0.84 3.16 -1.16
N GLY A 191 1.56 2.04 -1.11
CA GLY A 191 2.22 1.41 -2.25
C GLY A 191 1.54 0.09 -2.61
N PHE A 192 1.43 -0.20 -3.90
CA PHE A 192 0.72 -1.37 -4.41
C PHE A 192 1.68 -2.22 -5.24
N TYR A 193 1.68 -3.52 -4.97
CA TYR A 193 2.60 -4.46 -5.60
C TYR A 193 1.90 -5.80 -5.86
N TYR A 194 2.42 -6.56 -6.81
CA TYR A 194 2.02 -7.95 -7.00
C TYR A 194 3.23 -8.87 -7.05
N SER A 195 3.01 -10.17 -6.88
CA SER A 195 4.03 -11.20 -7.13
C SER A 195 3.38 -12.49 -7.59
N GLU A 196 4.10 -13.28 -8.38
CA GLU A 196 3.78 -14.70 -8.53
C GLU A 196 3.93 -15.38 -7.17
N ILE A 197 2.99 -16.28 -6.82
CA ILE A 197 2.98 -16.95 -5.52
C ILE A 197 4.29 -17.74 -5.34
N GLY A 198 4.97 -17.52 -4.21
CA GLY A 198 6.23 -18.20 -3.87
C GLY A 198 7.49 -17.66 -4.57
N SER A 199 7.37 -16.67 -5.46
CA SER A 199 8.53 -16.09 -6.16
C SER A 199 9.48 -15.29 -5.25
N GLY A 200 8.97 -14.78 -4.11
CA GLY A 200 9.71 -13.92 -3.19
C GLY A 200 10.06 -12.53 -3.75
N SER A 201 9.68 -12.21 -4.99
CA SER A 201 9.94 -10.92 -5.66
C SER A 201 8.64 -10.15 -5.86
N ARG A 202 8.61 -8.88 -5.45
CA ARG A 202 7.45 -7.99 -5.60
C ARG A 202 7.66 -7.03 -6.76
N THR A 203 6.69 -6.95 -7.65
CA THR A 203 6.65 -5.97 -8.74
C THR A 203 5.80 -4.78 -8.34
N PHE A 204 6.38 -3.58 -8.41
CA PHE A 204 5.67 -2.35 -8.12
C PHE A 204 4.65 -2.03 -9.21
N VAL A 205 3.43 -1.71 -8.78
CA VAL A 205 2.35 -1.24 -9.64
C VAL A 205 2.30 0.28 -9.57
N GLY A 206 2.08 0.83 -8.39
CA GLY A 206 1.89 2.26 -8.22
C GLY A 206 1.73 2.66 -6.77
N ASN A 207 1.53 3.95 -6.55
CA ASN A 207 1.19 4.50 -5.24
C ASN A 207 -0.09 5.34 -5.34
N SER A 208 -0.76 5.49 -4.21
CA SER A 208 -1.89 6.40 -4.06
C SER A 208 -1.93 6.96 -2.64
N SER A 209 -2.80 7.95 -2.42
CA SER A 209 -2.91 8.63 -1.13
C SER A 209 -4.34 9.05 -0.80
N LEU A 210 -4.65 9.08 0.49
CA LEU A 210 -5.86 9.70 1.04
C LEU A 210 -5.57 11.10 1.57
N LEU A 211 -6.62 11.90 1.76
CA LEU A 211 -6.51 13.19 2.41
C LEU A 211 -6.21 13.01 3.91
N PRO A 212 -5.41 13.89 4.54
CA PRO A 212 -5.13 13.78 5.97
C PRO A 212 -6.38 13.77 6.87
N SER A 213 -7.46 14.43 6.44
CA SER A 213 -8.74 14.46 7.16
C SER A 213 -9.52 13.14 7.13
N GLU A 214 -9.15 12.22 6.23
CA GLU A 214 -9.83 10.94 6.01
C GLU A 214 -9.19 9.81 6.84
N VAL A 215 -8.01 10.03 7.42
CA VAL A 215 -7.24 9.01 8.14
C VAL A 215 -7.51 9.11 9.64
N THR A 216 -8.13 8.08 10.21
CA THR A 216 -8.59 8.07 11.61
C THR A 216 -7.59 7.43 12.59
N SER A 217 -6.87 6.38 12.20
CA SER A 217 -5.62 5.89 12.85
C SER A 217 -5.14 4.58 12.22
N SER A 218 -6.08 3.69 11.90
CA SER A 218 -5.84 2.35 11.39
C SER A 218 -6.69 2.07 10.15
N PHE A 219 -6.30 1.06 9.35
CA PHE A 219 -7.09 0.58 8.21
C PHE A 219 -7.45 -0.88 8.40
N HIS A 220 -8.72 -1.22 8.21
CA HIS A 220 -9.19 -2.58 8.12
C HIS A 220 -8.78 -3.16 6.76
N VAL A 221 -8.42 -4.44 6.74
CA VAL A 221 -8.04 -5.16 5.52
C VAL A 221 -9.13 -6.15 5.13
N GLY A 222 -9.20 -6.49 3.85
CA GLY A 222 -10.16 -7.48 3.39
C GLY A 222 -10.04 -7.80 1.92
N ALA A 223 -11.05 -8.52 1.44
CA ALA A 223 -11.19 -8.95 0.07
C ALA A 223 -12.56 -8.54 -0.47
N GLN A 224 -12.65 -8.37 -1.78
CA GLN A 224 -13.92 -8.16 -2.47
C GLN A 224 -13.93 -8.89 -3.78
N THR A 225 -15.13 -9.26 -4.21
CA THR A 225 -15.38 -9.76 -5.56
C THR A 225 -16.50 -8.98 -6.20
N TRP A 226 -16.47 -8.90 -7.53
CA TRP A 226 -17.55 -8.37 -8.34
C TRP A 226 -17.86 -9.36 -9.45
N ARG A 227 -19.15 -9.64 -9.66
CA ARG A 227 -19.62 -10.55 -10.71
C ARG A 227 -20.57 -9.87 -11.68
N PHE A 228 -20.24 -9.93 -12.97
CA PHE A 228 -21.06 -9.38 -14.06
C PHE A 228 -21.81 -10.50 -14.80
N LEU A 229 -23.11 -10.67 -14.50
CA LEU A 229 -24.18 -11.37 -15.26
C LEU A 229 -23.93 -12.77 -15.89
N THR A 230 -22.79 -13.42 -15.68
CA THR A 230 -22.40 -14.66 -16.39
C THR A 230 -22.41 -15.90 -15.48
N ASP A 231 -22.42 -17.09 -16.10
CA ASP A 231 -22.28 -18.44 -15.50
C ASP A 231 -20.91 -18.72 -14.86
N SER A 232 -20.23 -17.67 -14.40
CA SER A 232 -18.96 -17.76 -13.68
C SER A 232 -19.10 -18.62 -12.41
N PRO A 233 -18.00 -19.23 -11.92
CA PRO A 233 -18.04 -20.06 -10.71
C PRO A 233 -18.72 -19.30 -9.56
N PRO A 234 -19.48 -19.99 -8.70
CA PRO A 234 -20.24 -19.33 -7.65
C PRO A 234 -19.33 -18.57 -6.70
N ALA A 235 -18.16 -19.12 -6.33
CA ALA A 235 -17.25 -18.47 -5.40
C ALA A 235 -15.85 -18.26 -5.99
N TYR A 236 -15.23 -17.15 -5.57
CA TYR A 236 -13.81 -16.85 -5.82
C TYR A 236 -13.01 -17.10 -4.54
N ALA A 237 -11.85 -17.74 -4.70
CA ALA A 237 -11.00 -18.12 -3.59
C ALA A 237 -9.89 -17.10 -3.34
N PHE A 238 -9.73 -16.75 -2.07
CA PHE A 238 -8.62 -15.97 -1.53
C PHE A 238 -7.90 -16.82 -0.50
N ASP A 239 -6.60 -16.62 -0.37
CA ASP A 239 -5.77 -17.38 0.57
C ASP A 239 -4.73 -16.47 1.23
N ASN A 240 -4.14 -16.94 2.33
CA ASN A 240 -2.90 -16.41 2.90
C ASN A 240 -2.97 -14.90 3.21
N LEU A 241 -4.06 -14.50 3.88
CA LEU A 241 -4.30 -13.13 4.29
C LEU A 241 -3.35 -12.79 5.43
N GLN A 242 -2.49 -11.77 5.26
CA GLN A 242 -1.56 -11.37 6.31
C GLN A 242 -1.39 -9.86 6.42
N ILE A 243 -1.21 -9.39 7.67
CA ILE A 243 -0.63 -8.10 8.00
C ILE A 243 0.68 -8.39 8.74
N VAL A 244 1.80 -7.99 8.14
CA VAL A 244 3.12 -8.14 8.75
C VAL A 244 3.88 -6.82 8.66
N PRO A 245 4.87 -6.59 9.53
CA PRO A 245 5.78 -5.46 9.35
C PRO A 245 6.44 -5.53 7.97
N GLU A 246 6.59 -4.39 7.30
CA GLU A 246 7.46 -4.31 6.12
C GLU A 246 8.86 -4.79 6.54
N PRO A 247 9.51 -5.68 5.77
CA PRO A 247 10.86 -6.14 6.07
C PRO A 247 11.80 -4.94 5.99
N SER A 248 11.92 -4.25 7.12
CA SER A 248 12.41 -2.89 7.18
C SER A 248 13.73 -2.74 6.45
N THR A 249 13.82 -1.69 5.64
CA THR A 249 15.07 -1.13 5.12
C THR A 249 16.09 -0.87 6.26
N ALA A 250 15.67 -0.91 7.53
CA ALA A 250 16.50 -0.92 8.73
C ALA A 250 17.40 -2.16 8.87
N LEU A 251 17.02 -3.35 8.37
CA LEU A 251 17.92 -4.50 8.33
C LEU A 251 19.07 -4.27 7.34
N LEU A 252 18.78 -3.62 6.21
CA LEU A 252 19.78 -3.26 5.19
C LEU A 252 20.73 -2.13 5.66
N LEU A 253 20.20 -1.14 6.38
CA LEU A 253 21.01 -0.07 7.00
C LEU A 253 21.82 -0.58 8.20
N GLY A 254 21.27 -1.50 9.00
CA GLY A 254 21.94 -2.13 10.14
C GLY A 254 23.14 -2.98 9.71
N VAL A 255 22.99 -3.79 8.65
CA VAL A 255 24.12 -4.54 8.07
C VAL A 255 25.11 -3.60 7.38
N GLY A 256 24.65 -2.54 6.71
CA GLY A 256 25.52 -1.54 6.08
C GLY A 256 26.38 -0.74 7.07
N LEU A 257 25.82 -0.36 8.22
CA LEU A 257 26.54 0.37 9.29
C LEU A 257 27.51 -0.52 10.06
N VAL A 258 27.15 -1.78 10.34
CA VAL A 258 28.07 -2.76 10.96
C VAL A 258 29.22 -3.12 10.00
N GLY A 259 28.93 -3.25 8.71
CA GLY A 259 29.93 -3.45 7.65
C GLY A 259 30.92 -2.28 7.52
N MET A 260 30.44 -1.04 7.60
CA MET A 260 31.32 0.14 7.58
C MET A 260 32.10 0.36 8.89
N ALA A 261 31.53 -0.01 10.04
CA ALA A 261 32.23 0.06 11.33
C ALA A 261 33.35 -1.00 11.45
N THR A 262 33.18 -2.16 10.79
CA THR A 262 34.22 -3.20 10.71
C THR A 262 35.28 -2.91 9.65
N ALA A 263 34.93 -2.26 8.54
CA ALA A 263 35.89 -1.82 7.53
C ALA A 263 36.84 -0.71 8.06
N ARG A 264 36.37 0.19 8.94
CA ARG A 264 37.22 1.21 9.58
C ARG A 264 38.21 0.67 10.61
N ARG A 265 38.07 -0.59 11.08
CA ARG A 265 39.03 -1.23 12.00
C ARG A 265 40.11 -2.07 11.30
N ARG A 266 40.12 -2.12 9.96
CA ARG A 266 41.08 -2.90 9.15
C ARG A 266 41.78 -2.07 8.06
N ALA A 267 42.00 -0.79 8.29
CA ALA A 267 42.96 0.00 7.51
C ALA A 267 44.19 0.27 8.40
N PRO A 268 45.35 -0.37 8.17
CA PRO A 268 46.63 0.03 8.76
C PRO A 268 47.12 1.37 8.19
#